data_AF-A0A482V9U0-F1
#
_entry.id   AF-A0A482V9U0-F1
#
_cell.length_a   1.000
_cell.length_b   1.000
_cell.length_c   1.000
_cell.angle_alpha   90.00
_cell.angle_beta   90.00
_cell.angle_gamma   90.00
#
_symmetry.space_group_name_H-M   'P 1'
#
loop_
_entity.id
_entity.type
_entity.pdbx_description
1 polymer ?
#
loop_
_entity_poly.entity_id
_entity_poly.type
_entity_poly.pdbx_seq_one_letter_code
_entity_poly.pdbx_strand_id
1 'polypeptide(L)'
;SVTLHTDLGNIKIELFCESCPKTCENFLALCASDYYNGYLKYTLFGKVIDGLETLDELEKLPVNQKNYRPLKDIRINNVTIHANPLAS
;
A
#
# COMPACT_ATOMS: atom_id res chain seq x y z
N SER A 1 12.34 2.21 -3.24
CA SER A 1 11.25 2.38 -2.24
C SER A 1 10.71 3.79 -2.33
N VAL A 2 9.59 4.11 -1.68
CA VAL A 2 9.03 5.47 -1.64
C VAL A 2 8.84 5.90 -0.20
N THR A 3 8.99 7.19 0.09
CA THR A 3 8.57 7.77 1.38
C THR A 3 7.43 8.74 1.14
N LEU A 4 6.31 8.51 1.81
CA LEU A 4 5.20 9.45 1.90
C LEU A 4 5.45 10.38 3.08
N HIS A 5 5.44 11.68 2.83
CA HIS A 5 5.52 12.67 3.89
C HIS A 5 4.12 13.17 4.18
N THR A 6 3.63 12.93 5.39
CA THR A 6 2.25 13.25 5.80
C THR A 6 2.22 14.27 6.93
N ASP A 7 1.05 14.80 7.25
CA ASP A 7 0.88 15.70 8.40
C ASP A 7 1.20 15.06 9.76
N LEU A 8 1.24 13.72 9.83
CA LEU A 8 1.47 12.95 11.05
C LEU A 8 2.87 12.32 11.14
N GLY A 9 3.67 12.44 10.07
CA GLY A 9 4.96 11.80 9.99
C GLY A 9 5.22 11.17 8.62
N ASN A 10 6.31 10.43 8.53
CA ASN A 10 6.74 9.78 7.31
C ASN A 10 6.35 8.31 7.32
N ILE A 11 6.01 7.77 6.14
CA ILE A 11 5.77 6.34 5.93
C ILE A 11 6.65 5.88 4.78
N LYS A 12 7.53 4.91 5.01
CA LYS A 12 8.39 4.34 3.96
C LYS A 12 7.82 3.02 3.48
N ILE A 13 7.64 2.90 2.17
CA ILE A 13 7.07 1.73 1.51
C ILE A 13 8.11 1.13 0.58
N GLU A 14 8.42 -0.15 0.77
CA GLU A 14 9.10 -0.96 -0.23
C GLU A 14 8.09 -1.41 -1.28
N LEU A 15 8.44 -1.25 -2.56
CA LEU A 15 7.59 -1.64 -3.67
C LEU A 15 8.06 -3.00 -4.20
N PHE A 16 7.12 -3.90 -4.47
CA PHE A 16 7.42 -5.22 -5.02
C PHE A 16 7.54 -5.16 -6.56
N CYS A 17 8.62 -4.52 -7.04
CA CYS A 17 8.81 -4.25 -8.48
C CYS A 17 9.08 -5.50 -9.33
N GLU A 18 9.56 -6.60 -8.74
CA GLU A 18 9.91 -7.82 -9.48
C GLU A 18 8.75 -8.84 -9.61
N SER A 19 7.60 -8.58 -8.98
CA SER A 19 6.62 -9.64 -8.73
C SER A 19 5.55 -9.87 -9.81
N CYS A 20 5.56 -9.26 -11.01
CA CYS A 20 4.49 -9.53 -12.00
C CYS A 20 4.86 -9.40 -13.49
N PRO A 21 5.62 -10.35 -14.08
CA PRO A 21 5.42 -10.72 -15.48
C PRO A 21 4.75 -12.10 -15.66
N LYS A 22 5.06 -13.08 -14.80
CA LYS A 22 4.46 -14.45 -14.85
C LYS A 22 3.26 -14.65 -13.92
N THR A 23 3.10 -13.78 -12.92
CA THR A 23 1.95 -13.75 -12.02
C THR A 23 0.65 -13.46 -12.78
N CYS A 24 0.70 -12.69 -13.88
CA CYS A 24 -0.44 -12.49 -14.76
C CYS A 24 -0.87 -13.77 -15.51
N GLU A 25 0.06 -14.58 -16.01
CA GLU A 25 -0.29 -15.78 -16.79
C GLU A 25 -0.92 -16.89 -15.93
N ASN A 26 -0.34 -17.18 -14.76
CA ASN A 26 -0.86 -18.23 -13.88
C ASN A 26 -2.15 -17.81 -13.15
N PHE A 27 -2.29 -16.51 -12.86
CA PHE A 27 -3.52 -15.95 -12.30
C PHE A 27 -4.68 -16.01 -13.29
N LEU A 28 -4.45 -15.71 -14.58
CA LEU A 28 -5.45 -15.86 -15.65
C LEU A 28 -5.88 -17.32 -15.87
N ALA A 29 -4.95 -18.28 -15.77
CA ALA A 29 -5.27 -19.70 -15.88
C ALA A 29 -6.10 -20.23 -14.70
N LEU A 30 -5.79 -19.80 -13.47
CA LEU A 30 -6.55 -20.18 -12.27
C LEU A 30 -7.92 -19.47 -12.20
N CYS A 31 -8.03 -18.24 -12.72
CA CYS A 31 -9.30 -17.53 -12.88
C CYS A 31 -10.24 -18.20 -13.89
N ALA A 32 -9.71 -18.82 -14.94
CA ALA A 32 -10.49 -19.58 -15.93
C ALA A 32 -11.02 -20.94 -15.41
N SER A 33 -10.63 -21.34 -14.19
CA SER A 33 -11.01 -22.62 -13.57
C SER A 33 -12.01 -22.51 -12.41
N ASP A 34 -12.63 -21.33 -12.22
CA ASP A 34 -13.53 -21.02 -11.09
C ASP A 34 -12.92 -21.25 -9.69
N TYR A 35 -11.59 -21.35 -9.58
CA TYR A 35 -10.87 -21.60 -8.33
C TYR A 35 -10.91 -20.43 -7.34
N TYR A 36 -11.21 -19.21 -7.81
CA TYR A 36 -11.28 -17.99 -6.98
C TYR A 36 -12.68 -17.66 -6.45
N ASN A 37 -13.49 -18.68 -6.16
CA ASN A 37 -14.71 -18.47 -5.39
C ASN A 37 -14.36 -18.12 -3.92
N GLY A 38 -14.09 -16.85 -3.63
CA GLY A 38 -14.24 -16.31 -2.28
C GLY A 38 -13.38 -15.10 -1.89
N TYR A 39 -12.04 -15.18 -1.99
CA TYR A 39 -11.18 -14.20 -1.30
C TYR A 39 -9.86 -13.97 -2.03
N LEU A 40 -9.75 -12.84 -2.72
CA LEU A 40 -8.53 -12.01 -2.97
C LEU A 40 -8.87 -10.96 -4.04
N LYS A 41 -9.41 -9.80 -3.63
CA LYS A 41 -9.81 -8.72 -4.56
C LYS A 41 -8.77 -7.59 -4.72
N TYR A 42 -7.56 -7.74 -4.17
CA TYR A 42 -6.55 -6.68 -4.18
C TYR A 42 -5.15 -7.21 -4.46
N THR A 43 -4.45 -6.56 -5.39
CA THR A 43 -3.04 -6.82 -5.70
C THR A 43 -2.16 -6.16 -4.65
N LEU A 44 -1.34 -6.94 -3.94
CA LEU A 44 -0.30 -6.42 -3.05
C LEU A 44 0.85 -5.85 -3.90
N PHE A 45 1.14 -4.55 -3.76
CA PHE A 45 2.17 -3.86 -4.55
C PHE A 45 3.36 -3.35 -3.71
N GLY A 46 3.28 -3.45 -2.39
CA GLY A 46 4.35 -3.03 -1.50
C GLY A 46 4.05 -3.28 -0.03
N LYS A 47 5.02 -2.95 0.82
CA LYS A 47 4.96 -3.12 2.27
C LYS A 47 5.59 -1.92 2.96
N VAL A 48 4.98 -1.48 4.06
CA VAL A 48 5.59 -0.48 4.94
C VAL A 48 6.83 -1.09 5.62
N ILE A 49 7.97 -0.45 5.46
CA ILE A 49 9.27 -0.88 5.99
C ILE A 49 9.82 0.07 7.07
N ASP A 50 9.23 1.25 7.21
CA ASP A 50 9.60 2.25 8.22
C ASP A 50 8.44 3.25 8.42
N GLY A 51 8.35 3.87 9.59
CA GLY A 51 7.29 4.82 9.95
C GLY A 51 6.00 4.16 10.45
N LEU A 52 6.11 3.04 11.18
CA LEU A 52 4.96 2.36 11.80
C LEU A 52 4.27 3.24 12.84
N GLU A 53 5.02 4.09 13.54
CA GLU A 53 4.48 5.07 14.47
C GLU A 53 3.51 6.05 13.79
N THR A 54 3.77 6.41 12.53
CA THR A 54 2.85 7.25 11.75
C THR A 54 1.54 6.51 11.46
N LEU A 55 1.60 5.18 11.24
CA LEU A 55 0.40 4.36 11.09
C LEU A 55 -0.40 4.26 12.39
N ASP A 56 0.28 4.10 13.53
CA ASP A 56 -0.37 4.07 14.84
C ASP A 56 -1.12 5.39 15.11
N GLU A 57 -0.55 6.52 14.72
CA GLU A 57 -1.22 7.83 14.85
C GLU A 57 -2.39 7.99 13.87
N LEU A 58 -2.29 7.45 12.65
CA LEU A 58 -3.40 7.40 11.70
C LEU A 58 -4.56 6.54 12.22
N GLU A 59 -4.28 5.41 12.87
CA GLU A 59 -5.28 4.50 13.42
C GLU A 59 -6.09 5.14 14.56
N LYS A 60 -5.44 5.98 15.38
CA LYS A 60 -6.07 6.66 16.52
C LYS A 60 -6.94 7.86 16.12
N LEU A 61 -6.96 8.25 14.84
CA LEU A 61 -7.67 9.45 14.41
C LEU A 61 -9.18 9.33 14.67
N PRO A 62 -9.80 10.36 15.27
CA PRO A 62 -11.25 10.39 15.35
C PRO A 62 -11.84 10.50 13.94
N VAL A 63 -12.76 9.61 13.61
CA VAL A 63 -13.44 9.56 12.32
C VAL A 63 -14.94 9.83 12.47
N ASN A 64 -15.54 10.31 11.39
CA ASN A 64 -16.99 10.32 11.26
C ASN A 64 -17.49 8.87 11.14
N GLN A 65 -18.37 8.45 12.04
CA GLN A 65 -18.85 7.06 12.13
C GLN A 65 -19.68 6.58 10.93
N LYS A 66 -20.18 7.48 10.08
CA LYS A 66 -20.98 7.11 8.90
C LYS A 66 -20.15 6.83 7.66
N ASN A 67 -19.04 7.54 7.48
CA ASN A 67 -18.22 7.48 6.26
C ASN A 67 -16.74 7.20 6.51
N TYR A 68 -16.35 7.01 7.78
CA TYR A 68 -14.98 6.73 8.23
C TYR A 68 -13.96 7.81 7.82
N ARG A 69 -14.41 9.00 7.41
CA ARG A 69 -13.52 10.12 7.10
C ARG A 69 -12.98 10.70 8.42
N PRO A 70 -11.65 10.94 8.53
CA PRO A 70 -11.09 11.68 9.67
C PRO A 70 -11.79 13.03 9.89
N LEU A 71 -12.04 13.37 11.15
CA LEU A 71 -12.68 14.67 11.50
C LEU A 71 -11.77 15.86 11.19
N LYS A 72 -10.45 15.64 11.25
CA LYS A 72 -9.43 16.58 10.80
C LYS A 72 -8.84 16.04 9.50
N ASP A 73 -8.78 16.87 8.46
CA ASP A 73 -8.11 16.51 7.22
C ASP A 73 -6.62 16.23 7.48
N ILE A 74 -6.14 15.08 6.99
CA ILE A 74 -4.75 14.65 7.01
C ILE A 74 -4.30 14.44 5.57
N ARG A 75 -3.15 15.00 5.19
CA ARG A 75 -2.67 15.04 3.81
C ARG A 75 -1.32 14.35 3.66
N ILE A 76 -1.08 13.86 2.44
CA ILE A 76 0.26 13.57 1.94
C ILE A 76 0.76 14.87 1.31
N ASN A 77 1.83 15.41 1.86
CA ASN A 77 2.39 16.70 1.49
C ASN A 77 3.31 16.58 0.27
N ASN A 78 4.14 15.53 0.23
CA ASN A 78 4.94 15.17 -0.93
C ASN A 78 5.35 13.68 -0.86
N VAL A 79 6.02 13.22 -1.91
CA VAL A 79 6.53 11.85 -2.03
C VAL A 79 7.99 11.91 -2.47
N THR A 80 8.86 11.21 -1.73
CA THR A 80 10.26 11.00 -2.12
C THR A 80 10.41 9.62 -2.74
N ILE A 81 10.92 9.55 -3.96
CA ILE A 81 11.25 8.30 -4.64
C ILE A 81 12.72 7.97 -4.35
N HIS A 82 12.96 6.82 -3.72
CA HIS A 82 14.30 6.30 -3.52
C HIS A 82 14.64 5.36 -4.67
N ALA A 83 15.71 5.66 -5.39
CA ALA A 83 16.26 4.76 -6.40
C ALA A 83 16.45 3.37 -5.80
N ASN A 84 16.06 2.32 -6.53
CA ASN A 84 16.40 0.96 -6.17
C ASN A 84 17.86 0.71 -6.61
N PRO A 85 18.83 0.58 -5.69
CA PRO A 85 20.22 0.31 -6.07
C PRO A 85 20.41 -1.08 -6.71
N LEU A 86 19.38 -1.93 -6.68
CA LEU A 86 19.38 -3.27 -7.28
C LEU A 86 18.59 -3.37 -8.59
N ALA A 87 18.01 -2.27 -9.08
CA ALA A 87 17.36 -2.25 -10.41
C ALA A 87 18.45 -2.12 -11.49
N SER A 88 18.99 -3.25 -11.93
CA SER A 88 19.85 -3.41 -13.11
C SER A 88 19.08 -3.97 -14.29
#